data_AF-A0A7K9DB94-F1
#
_entry.id   AF-A0A7K9DB94-F1
#
_cell.length_a   1.000
_cell.length_b   1.000
_cell.length_c   1.000
_cell.angle_alpha   90.00
_cell.angle_beta   90.00
_cell.angle_gamma   90.00
#
_symmetry.space_group_name_H-M   'P 1'
#
loop_
_entity.id
_entity.type
_entity.pdbx_description
1 polymer ?
#
loop_
_entity_poly.entity_id
_entity_poly.type
_entity_poly.pdbx_seq_one_letter_code
_entity_poly.pdbx_strand_id
1 'polypeptide(L)'
;MTQKDITFVADFLTEHFNEAPELYNRKGKYFNVERVGQYLKDEDDDLVSPPNTEGNQWFNFLKNSTHLKESPLLFPYYPEKSLHFVKRQMEGVIDQCLQKPADVIGKSVHQAVCMSLYKTSQRYFFTLFLKLSCTKLQQHFINFFFLFSEDSTPQLFKLPFLWNDKTTNIHYVLFTILENSISKIYILRRHTDTSRSVSNGILAVEFGNFLNNGINESSDSRCYSCLDAHFYDDETITVVLKESVEQEGKERVLAQLPLS
;
A
#
# COMPACT_ATOMS: atom_id res chain seq x y z
N MET A 1 6.71 21.22 58.37
CA MET A 1 5.33 20.70 58.24
C MET A 1 4.38 21.81 58.67
N THR A 2 3.59 22.31 57.74
CA THR A 2 2.61 23.39 57.95
C THR A 2 1.24 22.79 58.28
N GLN A 3 0.31 23.61 58.79
CA GLN A 3 -1.08 23.17 58.99
C GLN A 3 -1.71 22.65 57.68
N LYS A 4 -1.32 23.24 56.53
CA LYS A 4 -1.75 22.76 55.21
C LYS A 4 -1.21 21.36 54.90
N ASP A 5 0.02 21.05 55.30
CA ASP A 5 0.61 19.72 55.09
C ASP A 5 -0.12 18.68 55.96
N ILE A 6 -0.51 19.05 57.18
CA ILE A 6 -1.29 18.17 58.08
C ILE A 6 -2.68 17.92 57.50
N THR A 7 -3.37 18.97 57.04
CA THR A 7 -4.68 18.84 56.39
C THR A 7 -4.58 17.99 55.12
N PHE A 8 -3.56 18.21 54.28
CA PHE A 8 -3.34 17.42 53.08
C PHE A 8 -3.11 15.93 53.39
N VAL A 9 -2.33 15.61 54.42
CA VAL A 9 -2.13 14.21 54.84
C VAL A 9 -3.42 13.60 55.36
N ALA A 10 -4.24 14.36 56.11
CA ALA A 10 -5.53 13.89 56.60
C ALA A 10 -6.53 13.64 55.45
N ASP A 11 -6.57 14.54 54.47
CA ASP A 11 -7.42 14.42 53.28
C ASP A 11 -6.98 13.22 52.42
N PHE A 12 -5.66 13.07 52.20
CA PHE A 12 -5.07 11.93 51.50
C PHE A 12 -5.45 10.59 52.16
N LEU A 13 -5.28 10.48 53.49
CA LEU A 13 -5.65 9.25 54.21
C LEU A 13 -7.17 9.00 54.15
N THR A 14 -7.99 10.06 54.18
CA THR A 14 -9.45 9.91 54.13
C THR A 14 -9.90 9.41 52.76
N GLU A 15 -9.42 10.03 51.67
CA GLU A 15 -9.77 9.66 50.30
C GLU A 15 -9.26 8.26 49.92
N HIS A 16 -8.02 7.93 50.28
CA HIS A 16 -7.42 6.66 49.85
C HIS A 16 -7.82 5.44 50.69
N PHE A 17 -8.33 5.62 51.91
CA PHE A 17 -8.68 4.51 52.81
C PHE A 17 -10.20 4.32 53.02
N ASN A 18 -11.04 5.33 52.76
CA ASN A 18 -12.48 5.22 53.03
C ASN A 18 -13.35 4.97 51.80
N GLU A 19 -12.90 5.28 50.58
CA GLU A 19 -13.76 5.28 49.38
C GLU A 19 -14.00 3.88 48.75
N ALA A 20 -13.33 2.80 49.18
CA ALA A 20 -13.56 1.48 48.58
C ALA A 20 -13.43 0.28 49.55
N PRO A 21 -14.37 0.09 50.49
CA PRO A 21 -14.38 -1.05 51.42
C PRO A 21 -14.43 -2.42 50.73
N GLU A 22 -14.97 -2.50 49.51
CA GLU A 22 -15.12 -3.77 48.78
C GLU A 22 -13.82 -4.29 48.15
N LEU A 23 -12.83 -3.42 47.94
CA LEU A 23 -11.51 -3.82 47.42
C LEU A 23 -10.67 -4.60 48.44
N TYR A 24 -11.03 -4.56 49.73
CA TYR A 24 -10.35 -5.33 50.77
C TYR A 24 -10.64 -6.83 50.70
N ASN A 25 -11.75 -7.25 50.08
CA ASN A 25 -12.22 -8.63 50.10
C ASN A 25 -11.69 -9.50 48.93
N ARG A 26 -11.11 -8.90 47.88
CA ARG A 26 -10.46 -9.66 46.79
C ARG A 26 -8.95 -9.76 47.03
N LYS A 27 -8.54 -10.80 47.76
CA LYS A 27 -7.15 -11.27 47.93
C LYS A 27 -6.10 -10.17 48.17
N GLY A 28 -5.95 -9.78 49.44
CA GLY A 28 -4.67 -9.39 50.06
C GLY A 28 -3.84 -8.31 49.35
N LYS A 29 -3.89 -7.09 49.91
CA LYS A 29 -3.04 -5.93 49.57
C LYS A 29 -3.22 -5.38 48.15
N TYR A 30 -4.27 -4.59 47.94
CA TYR A 30 -4.27 -3.58 46.87
C TYR A 30 -4.52 -2.21 47.49
N PHE A 31 -3.41 -1.57 47.86
CA PHE A 31 -3.32 -0.14 48.06
C PHE A 31 -3.57 0.52 46.71
N ASN A 32 -4.74 1.10 46.47
CA ASN A 32 -5.01 1.85 45.24
C ASN A 32 -4.52 3.30 45.40
N VAL A 33 -3.23 3.46 45.73
CA VAL A 33 -2.56 4.78 45.78
C VAL A 33 -2.43 5.33 44.35
N GLU A 34 -2.40 4.44 43.37
CA GLU A 34 -2.21 4.77 41.96
C GLU A 34 -3.55 4.99 41.25
N ARG A 35 -4.28 6.05 41.60
CA ARG A 35 -5.42 6.56 40.82
C ARG A 35 -5.06 6.83 39.34
N VAL A 36 -3.77 6.98 39.04
CA VAL A 36 -3.23 7.18 37.68
C VAL A 36 -3.22 5.89 36.87
N GLY A 37 -2.90 4.74 37.50
CA GLY A 37 -2.67 3.48 36.79
C GLY A 37 -3.92 2.97 36.06
N GLN A 38 -5.11 3.13 36.66
CA GLN A 38 -6.38 2.71 36.07
C GLN A 38 -6.69 3.36 34.71
N TYR A 39 -6.22 4.59 34.45
CA TYR A 39 -6.42 5.23 33.16
C TYR A 39 -5.50 4.68 32.07
N LEU A 40 -4.34 4.14 32.46
CA LEU A 40 -3.30 3.65 31.55
C LEU A 40 -3.37 2.14 31.31
N LYS A 41 -4.25 1.41 32.00
CA LYS A 41 -4.49 0.00 31.72
C LYS A 41 -5.24 -0.17 30.41
N ASP A 42 -4.75 -1.09 29.59
CA ASP A 42 -5.37 -1.47 28.32
C ASP A 42 -6.37 -2.62 28.53
N GLU A 43 -7.28 -2.42 29.48
CA GLU A 43 -8.36 -3.33 29.84
C GLU A 43 -9.70 -2.68 29.42
N ASP A 44 -10.66 -3.50 28.98
CA ASP A 44 -12.00 -3.02 28.57
C ASP A 44 -12.98 -2.86 29.74
N ASP A 45 -12.52 -3.16 30.95
CA ASP A 45 -13.27 -3.01 32.19
C ASP A 45 -13.41 -1.52 32.60
N ASP A 46 -14.45 -1.22 33.38
CA ASP A 46 -14.65 0.11 33.93
C ASP A 46 -13.59 0.46 34.99
N LEU A 47 -13.35 1.75 35.16
CA LEU A 47 -12.44 2.28 36.18
C LEU A 47 -12.87 1.81 37.56
N VAL A 48 -11.90 1.35 38.35
CA VAL A 48 -12.12 0.85 39.71
C VAL A 48 -12.53 1.99 40.65
N SER A 49 -12.01 3.20 40.43
CA SER A 49 -12.38 4.41 41.16
C SER A 49 -12.51 5.59 40.20
N PRO A 50 -13.68 5.76 39.54
CA PRO A 50 -13.92 6.88 38.64
C PRO A 50 -13.85 8.22 39.40
N PRO A 51 -13.54 9.33 38.70
CA PRO A 51 -13.45 10.63 39.33
C PRO A 51 -14.81 11.10 39.85
N ASN A 52 -14.85 11.67 41.05
CA ASN A 52 -16.08 12.26 41.58
C ASN A 52 -16.47 13.49 40.74
N THR A 53 -17.67 13.45 40.16
CA THR A 53 -18.24 14.56 39.37
C THR A 53 -19.22 15.42 40.16
N GLU A 54 -19.56 15.00 41.38
CA GLU A 54 -20.46 15.73 42.27
C GLU A 54 -19.85 17.08 42.68
N GLY A 55 -20.66 18.14 42.61
CA GLY A 55 -20.22 19.51 42.88
C GLY A 55 -19.63 20.26 41.67
N ASN A 56 -19.38 19.59 40.54
CA ASN A 56 -18.96 20.28 39.32
C ASN A 56 -20.13 21.06 38.69
N GLN A 57 -20.05 22.40 38.72
CA GLN A 57 -21.09 23.29 38.22
C GLN A 57 -21.38 23.10 36.71
N TRP A 58 -20.35 22.86 35.91
CA TRP A 58 -20.48 22.61 34.48
C TRP A 58 -21.20 21.30 34.21
N PHE A 59 -20.84 20.23 34.92
CA PHE A 59 -21.48 18.93 34.77
C PHE A 59 -22.96 18.98 35.17
N ASN A 60 -23.28 19.67 36.27
CA ASN A 60 -24.66 19.87 36.71
C ASN A 60 -25.48 20.67 35.69
N PHE A 61 -24.91 21.73 35.13
CA PHE A 61 -25.56 22.53 34.09
C PHE A 61 -25.79 21.71 32.81
N LEU A 62 -24.76 20.99 32.34
CA LEU A 62 -24.83 20.13 31.16
C LEU A 62 -25.88 19.03 31.36
N LYS A 63 -25.88 18.35 32.51
CA LYS A 63 -26.84 17.29 32.87
C LYS A 63 -28.28 17.79 33.05
N ASN A 64 -28.51 19.08 33.29
CA ASN A 64 -29.87 19.63 33.41
C ASN A 64 -30.36 20.31 32.12
N SER A 65 -29.44 20.66 31.22
CA SER A 65 -29.79 21.24 29.92
C SER A 65 -30.46 20.21 29.00
N THR A 66 -31.38 20.68 28.15
CA THR A 66 -32.02 19.86 27.10
C THR A 66 -31.18 19.83 25.83
N HIS A 67 -30.76 21.00 25.34
CA HIS A 67 -30.10 21.13 24.04
C HIS A 67 -28.59 20.89 24.07
N LEU A 68 -27.91 21.17 25.18
CA LEU A 68 -26.44 21.07 25.20
C LEU A 68 -25.97 19.62 25.29
N LYS A 69 -26.74 18.72 25.92
CA LYS A 69 -26.42 17.28 25.96
C LYS A 69 -26.31 16.64 24.58
N GLU A 70 -27.13 17.09 23.65
CA GLU A 70 -27.22 16.57 22.27
C GLU A 70 -26.47 17.46 21.27
N SER A 71 -25.77 18.49 21.76
CA SER A 71 -25.05 19.42 20.88
C SER A 71 -23.91 18.71 20.18
N PRO A 72 -23.82 18.78 18.83
CA PRO A 72 -22.73 18.15 18.08
C PRO A 72 -21.38 18.85 18.28
N LEU A 73 -21.36 19.99 18.99
CA LEU A 73 -20.15 20.77 19.27
C LEU A 73 -19.45 20.34 20.56
N LEU A 74 -20.10 19.53 21.40
CA LEU A 74 -19.53 19.05 22.65
C LEU A 74 -19.01 17.62 22.49
N PHE A 75 -17.88 17.35 23.13
CA PHE A 75 -17.33 16.00 23.15
C PHE A 75 -18.15 15.10 24.10
N PRO A 76 -18.41 13.84 23.70
CA PRO A 76 -18.96 12.85 24.61
C PRO A 76 -18.04 12.63 25.81
N TYR A 77 -18.62 12.50 27.00
CA TYR A 77 -17.88 12.30 28.24
C TYR A 77 -18.09 10.87 28.76
N TYR A 78 -16.98 10.17 29.03
CA TYR A 78 -16.95 8.79 29.51
C TYR A 78 -16.25 8.72 30.89
N PRO A 79 -16.95 9.00 32.00
CA PRO A 79 -16.34 9.12 33.33
C PRO A 79 -15.74 7.82 33.86
N GLU A 80 -16.32 6.69 33.47
CA GLU A 80 -15.99 5.36 33.99
C GLU A 80 -15.01 4.59 33.08
N LYS A 81 -14.52 5.21 32.00
CA LYS A 81 -13.68 4.53 31.00
C LYS A 81 -12.22 4.97 31.08
N SER A 82 -11.32 4.03 30.75
CA SER A 82 -9.88 4.27 30.67
C SER A 82 -9.52 5.18 29.49
N LEU A 83 -8.31 5.75 29.51
CA LEU A 83 -7.79 6.55 28.40
C LEU A 83 -7.60 5.69 27.14
N HIS A 84 -7.21 4.42 27.33
CA HIS A 84 -7.05 3.45 26.24
C HIS A 84 -8.38 3.17 25.52
N PHE A 85 -9.48 3.04 26.26
CA PHE A 85 -10.80 2.89 25.67
C PHE A 85 -11.15 4.06 24.74
N VAL A 86 -11.00 5.30 25.23
CA VAL A 86 -11.31 6.51 24.43
C VAL A 86 -10.37 6.62 23.23
N LYS A 87 -9.09 6.28 23.40
CA LYS A 87 -8.12 6.20 22.30
C LYS A 87 -8.57 5.21 21.22
N ARG A 88 -8.93 3.98 21.57
CA ARG A 88 -9.39 2.95 20.61
C ARG A 88 -10.64 3.40 19.85
N GLN A 89 -11.59 4.03 20.54
CA GLN A 89 -12.80 4.59 19.90
C GLN A 89 -12.42 5.70 18.91
N MET A 90 -11.54 6.62 19.30
CA MET A 90 -11.06 7.69 18.43
C MET A 90 -10.32 7.14 17.21
N GLU A 91 -9.39 6.21 17.39
CA GLU A 91 -8.66 5.54 16.32
C GLU A 91 -9.62 4.81 15.37
N GLY A 92 -10.60 4.08 15.90
CA GLY A 92 -11.59 3.39 15.08
C GLY A 92 -12.40 4.32 14.17
N VAL A 93 -12.79 5.50 14.66
CA VAL A 93 -13.48 6.51 13.85
C VAL A 93 -12.53 7.13 12.81
N ILE A 94 -11.29 7.45 13.20
CA ILE A 94 -10.27 7.98 12.28
C ILE A 94 -9.98 6.98 11.17
N ASP A 95 -9.77 5.71 11.49
CA ASP A 95 -9.49 4.65 10.54
C ASP A 95 -10.65 4.47 9.56
N GLN A 96 -11.90 4.49 10.03
CA GLN A 96 -13.07 4.47 9.14
C GLN A 96 -13.07 5.66 8.17
N CYS A 97 -12.74 6.86 8.65
CA CYS A 97 -12.62 8.05 7.81
C CYS A 97 -11.46 7.94 6.81
N LEU A 98 -10.33 7.34 7.17
CA LEU A 98 -9.16 7.16 6.31
C LEU A 98 -9.33 6.04 5.26
N GLN A 99 -10.09 4.99 5.58
CA GLN A 99 -10.38 3.89 4.66
C GLN A 99 -11.42 4.28 3.59
N LYS A 100 -12.36 5.17 3.94
CA LYS A 100 -13.45 5.57 3.04
C LYS A 100 -12.97 6.16 1.70
N PRO A 101 -11.95 7.05 1.64
CA PRO A 101 -11.37 7.49 0.37
C PRO A 101 -10.87 6.34 -0.50
N ALA A 102 -10.20 5.33 0.08
CA ALA A 102 -9.68 4.20 -0.70
C ALA A 102 -10.81 3.38 -1.33
N ASP A 103 -11.89 3.11 -0.61
CA ASP A 103 -13.07 2.41 -1.14
C ASP A 103 -13.78 3.23 -2.24
N VAL A 104 -13.98 4.53 -2.02
CA VAL A 104 -14.63 5.41 -3.00
C VAL A 104 -13.77 5.55 -4.27
N ILE A 105 -12.46 5.74 -4.12
CA ILE A 105 -11.52 5.81 -5.24
C ILE A 105 -11.50 4.47 -5.98
N GLY A 106 -11.38 3.35 -5.26
CA GLY A 106 -11.40 2.01 -5.83
C GLY A 106 -12.65 1.73 -6.66
N LYS A 107 -13.84 2.09 -6.16
CA LYS A 107 -15.12 1.97 -6.90
C LYS A 107 -15.20 2.88 -8.12
N SER A 108 -14.48 3.99 -8.13
CA SER A 108 -14.40 4.89 -9.30
C SER A 108 -13.42 4.41 -10.38
N VAL A 109 -12.58 3.42 -10.07
CA VAL A 109 -11.71 2.77 -11.06
C VAL A 109 -12.51 1.71 -11.81
N HIS A 110 -12.60 1.85 -13.12
CA HIS A 110 -13.23 0.85 -14.00
C HIS A 110 -12.21 0.28 -14.97
N GLN A 111 -12.35 -0.99 -15.30
CA GLN A 111 -11.55 -1.60 -16.35
C GLN A 111 -11.84 -0.90 -17.69
N ALA A 112 -10.81 -0.33 -18.30
CA ALA A 112 -10.93 0.28 -19.62
C ALA A 112 -10.59 -0.74 -20.72
N VAL A 113 -9.47 -1.45 -20.54
CA VAL A 113 -8.97 -2.41 -21.54
C VAL A 113 -8.34 -3.60 -20.82
N CYS A 114 -8.62 -4.80 -21.31
CA CYS A 114 -7.88 -6.01 -20.95
C CYS A 114 -7.36 -6.65 -22.23
N MET A 115 -6.06 -6.95 -22.26
CA MET A 115 -5.40 -7.64 -23.38
C MET A 115 -4.69 -8.88 -22.86
N SER A 116 -5.04 -10.04 -23.38
CA SER A 116 -4.30 -11.28 -23.13
C SER A 116 -3.01 -11.24 -23.95
N LEU A 117 -1.85 -11.37 -23.31
CA LEU A 117 -0.55 -11.38 -24.00
C LEU A 117 -0.22 -12.78 -24.50
N TYR A 118 -0.15 -13.76 -23.60
CA TYR A 118 0.09 -15.16 -23.96
C TYR A 118 -0.33 -16.10 -22.83
N LYS A 119 -0.55 -17.36 -23.20
CA LYS A 119 -0.76 -18.48 -22.29
C LYS A 119 0.41 -19.44 -22.43
N THR A 120 1.11 -19.71 -21.35
CA THR A 120 2.08 -20.81 -21.26
C THR A 120 1.45 -21.98 -20.49
N SER A 121 2.05 -23.17 -20.56
CA SER A 121 1.52 -24.41 -19.98
C SER A 121 1.08 -24.32 -18.51
N GLN A 122 1.56 -23.32 -17.74
CA GLN A 122 1.15 -23.03 -16.36
C GLN A 122 1.00 -21.53 -16.03
N ARG A 123 0.93 -20.62 -17.02
CA ARG A 123 0.89 -19.16 -16.75
C ARG A 123 -0.03 -18.42 -17.72
N TYR A 124 -0.82 -17.50 -17.19
CA TYR A 124 -1.62 -16.56 -17.97
C TYR A 124 -1.04 -15.16 -17.80
N PHE A 125 -0.56 -14.57 -18.89
CA PHE A 125 -0.10 -13.19 -18.88
C PHE A 125 -1.14 -12.32 -19.54
N PHE A 126 -1.70 -11.40 -18.76
CA PHE A 126 -2.64 -10.40 -19.24
C PHE A 126 -2.18 -9.01 -18.83
N THR A 127 -2.62 -8.05 -19.63
CA THR A 127 -2.39 -6.64 -19.47
C THR A 127 -3.70 -5.93 -19.23
N LEU A 128 -3.85 -5.36 -18.04
CA LEU A 128 -5.05 -4.63 -17.64
C LEU A 128 -4.73 -3.13 -17.61
N PHE A 129 -5.50 -2.34 -18.38
CA PHE A 129 -5.52 -0.88 -18.29
C PHE A 129 -6.81 -0.46 -17.60
N LEU A 130 -6.66 0.29 -16.52
CA LEU A 130 -7.75 0.78 -15.71
C LEU A 130 -7.96 2.28 -15.95
N LYS A 131 -9.22 2.71 -16.06
CA LYS A 131 -9.61 4.11 -16.16
C LYS A 131 -10.27 4.54 -14.87
N LEU A 132 -9.69 5.53 -14.21
CA LEU A 132 -10.33 6.24 -13.12
C LEU A 132 -11.39 7.18 -13.71
N SER A 133 -12.66 6.97 -13.35
CA SER A 133 -13.77 7.86 -13.72
C SER A 133 -14.11 8.75 -12.53
N CYS A 134 -13.36 9.83 -12.34
CA CYS A 134 -13.68 10.84 -11.33
C CYS A 134 -14.34 12.06 -11.98
N THR A 135 -15.54 12.45 -11.52
CA THR A 135 -16.31 13.57 -12.07
C THR A 135 -15.91 14.93 -11.51
N LYS A 136 -15.10 14.99 -10.45
CA LYS A 136 -14.75 16.24 -9.73
C LYS A 136 -13.26 16.59 -9.70
N LEU A 137 -12.36 15.63 -9.90
CA LEU A 137 -10.96 15.88 -10.17
C LEU A 137 -10.78 15.76 -11.68
N GLN A 138 -10.14 16.74 -12.32
CA GLN A 138 -9.75 16.63 -13.73
C GLN A 138 -9.16 15.23 -13.99
N GLN A 139 -9.53 14.63 -15.12
CA GLN A 139 -9.28 13.24 -15.50
C GLN A 139 -7.79 12.84 -15.36
N HIS A 140 -7.39 12.43 -14.17
CA HIS A 140 -6.10 11.81 -13.94
C HIS A 140 -6.29 10.30 -13.97
N PHE A 141 -5.81 9.70 -15.06
CA PHE A 141 -5.79 8.26 -15.24
C PHE A 141 -4.67 7.67 -14.39
N ILE A 142 -5.01 6.79 -13.45
CA ILE A 142 -4.02 6.00 -12.74
C ILE A 142 -4.06 4.59 -13.35
N ASN A 143 -3.01 4.26 -14.11
CA ASN A 143 -2.87 2.94 -14.72
C ASN A 143 -2.17 2.01 -13.72
N PHE A 144 -2.93 1.07 -13.16
CA PHE A 144 -2.38 -0.07 -12.42
C PHE A 144 -2.44 -1.31 -13.30
N PHE A 145 -1.31 -1.99 -13.42
CA PHE A 145 -1.21 -3.28 -14.08
C PHE A 145 -0.96 -4.36 -13.00
N PHE A 146 -1.80 -5.38 -12.97
CA PHE A 146 -1.61 -6.53 -12.09
C PHE A 146 -1.04 -7.70 -12.89
N LEU A 147 0.14 -8.17 -12.50
CA LEU A 147 0.71 -9.43 -12.96
C LEU A 147 0.32 -10.52 -11.96
N PHE A 148 -0.45 -11.51 -12.42
CA PHE A 148 -0.70 -12.72 -11.64
C PHE A 148 0.22 -13.84 -12.16
N SER A 149 1.11 -14.31 -11.29
CA SER A 149 1.94 -15.50 -11.51
C SER A 149 1.66 -16.49 -10.39
N GLU A 150 1.33 -17.74 -10.72
CA GLU A 150 1.01 -18.80 -9.75
C GLU A 150 2.24 -19.60 -9.28
N ASP A 151 3.46 -19.24 -9.71
CA ASP A 151 4.65 -20.04 -9.40
C ASP A 151 5.27 -19.76 -8.02
N SER A 152 5.72 -20.83 -7.37
CA SER A 152 6.30 -20.89 -6.03
C SER A 152 7.80 -20.58 -5.96
N THR A 153 8.44 -20.18 -7.07
CA THR A 153 9.87 -19.82 -7.11
C THR A 153 10.05 -18.32 -7.35
N PRO A 154 10.87 -17.61 -6.55
CA PRO A 154 11.15 -16.20 -6.79
C PRO A 154 11.91 -16.07 -8.10
N GLN A 155 11.30 -15.43 -9.08
CA GLN A 155 11.92 -15.16 -10.37
C GLN A 155 13.06 -14.15 -10.20
N LEU A 156 14.28 -14.54 -10.58
CA LEU A 156 15.44 -13.64 -10.63
C LEU A 156 15.40 -12.70 -11.85
N PHE A 157 14.62 -13.06 -12.88
CA PHE A 157 14.43 -12.31 -14.13
C PHE A 157 13.07 -11.63 -14.16
N LYS A 158 13.04 -10.36 -14.56
CA LYS A 158 11.98 -9.37 -14.25
C LYS A 158 10.96 -9.14 -15.37
N LEU A 159 11.00 -9.92 -16.45
CA LEU A 159 9.99 -9.85 -17.50
C LEU A 159 8.68 -10.57 -17.10
N PRO A 160 7.51 -10.04 -17.49
CA PRO A 160 7.32 -8.82 -18.30
C PRO A 160 7.59 -7.52 -17.50
N PHE A 161 8.13 -6.51 -18.16
CA PHE A 161 8.54 -5.24 -17.56
C PHE A 161 7.68 -4.06 -18.05
N LEU A 162 7.28 -3.18 -17.14
CA LEU A 162 6.45 -2.01 -17.42
C LEU A 162 7.25 -0.72 -17.30
N TRP A 163 7.08 0.18 -18.27
CA TRP A 163 7.68 1.51 -18.26
C TRP A 163 6.64 2.57 -18.61
N ASN A 164 6.73 3.73 -17.96
CA ASN A 164 5.91 4.89 -18.27
C ASN A 164 6.82 6.04 -18.69
N ASP A 165 6.87 6.29 -19.99
CA ASP A 165 7.54 7.47 -20.53
C ASP A 165 6.66 8.69 -20.29
N LYS A 166 7.10 9.52 -19.34
CA LYS A 166 6.39 10.74 -18.93
C LYS A 166 6.52 11.86 -19.96
N THR A 167 7.54 11.81 -20.82
CA THR A 167 7.77 12.84 -21.83
C THR A 167 6.78 12.70 -22.99
N THR A 168 6.57 11.47 -23.47
CA THR A 168 5.64 11.19 -24.57
C THR A 168 4.25 10.76 -24.12
N ASN A 169 4.05 10.52 -22.81
CA ASN A 169 2.81 10.00 -22.23
C ASN A 169 2.43 8.62 -22.81
N ILE A 170 3.43 7.74 -22.94
CA ILE A 170 3.26 6.39 -23.47
C ILE A 170 3.67 5.35 -22.42
N HIS A 171 2.80 4.36 -22.24
CA HIS A 171 3.09 3.14 -21.51
C HIS A 171 3.70 2.11 -22.43
N TYR A 172 4.83 1.54 -22.01
CA TYR A 172 5.49 0.43 -22.65
C TYR A 172 5.38 -0.82 -21.79
N VAL A 173 5.16 -1.96 -22.44
CA VAL A 173 5.26 -3.29 -21.84
C VAL A 173 6.25 -4.09 -22.66
N LEU A 174 7.33 -4.51 -22.01
CA LEU A 174 8.28 -5.47 -22.56
C LEU A 174 7.88 -6.86 -22.09
N PHE A 175 7.75 -7.79 -23.01
CA PHE A 175 7.48 -9.18 -22.68
C PHE A 175 8.12 -10.09 -23.71
N THR A 176 8.25 -11.37 -23.38
CA THR A 176 8.76 -12.38 -24.30
C THR A 176 7.70 -13.42 -24.55
N ILE A 177 7.59 -13.86 -25.80
CA ILE A 177 6.82 -15.05 -26.17
C ILE A 177 7.83 -16.07 -26.69
N LEU A 178 7.70 -17.31 -26.20
CA LEU A 178 8.47 -18.43 -26.71
C LEU A 178 7.78 -18.98 -27.97
N GLU A 179 8.40 -18.78 -29.12
CA GLU A 179 7.95 -19.33 -30.40
C GLU A 179 9.08 -20.19 -30.98
N ASN A 180 8.79 -21.43 -31.36
CA ASN A 180 9.76 -22.31 -32.03
C ASN A 180 11.11 -22.43 -31.29
N SER A 181 11.09 -22.51 -29.96
CA SER A 181 12.29 -22.59 -29.09
C SER A 181 13.18 -21.33 -29.02
N ILE A 182 12.73 -20.20 -29.58
CA ILE A 182 13.39 -18.90 -29.49
C ILE A 182 12.44 -17.91 -28.80
N SER A 183 12.92 -17.22 -27.76
CA SER A 183 12.17 -16.14 -27.13
C SER A 183 12.41 -14.83 -27.87
N LYS A 184 11.37 -14.29 -28.52
CA LYS A 184 11.41 -12.95 -29.12
C LYS A 184 10.97 -11.91 -28.10
N ILE A 185 11.52 -10.70 -28.17
CA ILE A 185 11.04 -9.57 -27.37
C ILE A 185 9.90 -8.88 -28.10
N TYR A 186 8.84 -8.62 -27.36
CA TYR A 186 7.68 -7.87 -27.80
C TYR A 186 7.60 -6.57 -27.00
N ILE A 187 7.34 -5.47 -27.71
CA ILE A 187 7.17 -4.13 -27.18
C ILE A 187 5.74 -3.72 -27.49
N LEU A 188 4.90 -3.67 -26.47
CA LEU A 188 3.56 -3.10 -26.55
C LEU A 188 3.60 -1.65 -26.10
N ARG A 189 3.08 -0.73 -26.90
CA ARG A 189 2.99 0.69 -26.57
C ARG A 189 1.56 1.20 -26.62
N ARG A 190 1.15 1.96 -25.60
CA ARG A 190 -0.16 2.60 -25.53
C ARG A 190 -0.07 3.98 -24.92
N HIS A 191 -0.92 4.89 -25.38
CA HIS A 191 -1.02 6.21 -24.79
C HIS A 191 -1.64 6.12 -23.38
N THR A 192 -1.20 6.98 -22.46
CA THR A 192 -1.72 7.04 -21.07
C THR A 192 -3.22 7.33 -21.03
N ASP A 193 -3.68 8.25 -21.90
CA ASP A 193 -5.09 8.45 -22.22
C ASP A 193 -5.62 7.36 -23.16
N THR A 194 -6.53 6.54 -22.63
CA THR A 194 -7.23 5.45 -23.33
C THR A 194 -8.00 5.86 -24.58
N SER A 195 -8.37 7.13 -24.74
CA SER A 195 -9.09 7.64 -25.91
C SER A 195 -8.18 7.85 -27.12
N ARG A 196 -6.87 7.92 -26.91
CA ARG A 196 -5.86 8.16 -27.95
C ARG A 196 -5.21 6.85 -28.37
N SER A 197 -5.08 6.66 -29.68
CA SER A 197 -4.30 5.55 -30.25
C SER A 197 -2.84 5.98 -30.46
N VAL A 198 -1.92 5.02 -30.37
CA VAL A 198 -0.52 5.19 -30.79
C VAL A 198 -0.32 4.38 -32.07
N SER A 199 0.48 4.90 -33.02
CA SER A 199 0.95 4.08 -34.15
C SER A 199 1.75 2.88 -33.63
N ASN A 200 2.06 1.87 -34.44
CA ASN A 200 2.87 0.68 -34.09
C ASN A 200 2.63 0.15 -32.65
N GLY A 201 1.36 -0.06 -32.28
CA GLY A 201 0.97 -0.39 -30.91
C GLY A 201 1.62 -1.67 -30.36
N ILE A 202 2.05 -2.58 -31.22
CA ILE A 202 2.85 -3.75 -30.86
C ILE A 202 3.98 -3.93 -31.88
N LEU A 203 5.17 -4.22 -31.39
CA LEU A 203 6.36 -4.50 -32.18
C LEU A 203 7.01 -5.80 -31.67
N ALA A 204 7.41 -6.67 -32.59
CA ALA A 204 8.24 -7.83 -32.29
C ALA A 204 9.65 -7.54 -32.80
N VAL A 205 10.65 -7.73 -31.95
CA VAL A 205 12.06 -7.51 -32.33
C VAL A 205 12.77 -8.85 -32.35
N GLU A 206 13.39 -9.12 -33.49
CA GLU A 206 14.21 -10.29 -33.73
C GLU A 206 15.66 -9.85 -33.89
N PHE A 207 16.54 -10.39 -33.05
CA PHE A 207 17.96 -10.07 -33.08
C PHE A 207 18.66 -11.01 -34.06
N GLY A 208 19.12 -10.44 -35.18
CA GLY A 208 19.97 -11.12 -36.15
C GLY A 208 21.45 -10.94 -35.81
N ASN A 209 22.27 -10.65 -36.82
CA ASN A 209 23.73 -10.61 -36.67
C ASN A 209 24.22 -9.30 -36.02
N PHE A 210 25.04 -9.42 -34.98
CA PHE A 210 25.82 -8.31 -34.42
C PHE A 210 27.06 -8.07 -35.28
N LEU A 211 27.03 -7.04 -36.12
CA LEU A 211 28.20 -6.62 -36.90
C LEU A 211 29.13 -5.79 -36.03
N ASN A 212 30.23 -6.38 -35.57
CA ASN A 212 31.38 -5.60 -35.13
C ASN A 212 32.18 -5.21 -36.38
N ASN A 213 32.36 -3.91 -36.62
CA ASN A 213 33.08 -3.32 -37.77
C ASN A 213 34.56 -3.78 -37.93
N GLY A 214 35.04 -4.76 -37.18
CA GLY A 214 36.42 -5.23 -37.17
C GLY A 214 36.66 -6.70 -37.48
N ILE A 215 35.64 -7.56 -37.65
CA ILE A 215 35.86 -9.00 -37.86
C ILE A 215 34.92 -9.53 -38.94
N ASN A 216 35.50 -9.93 -40.08
CA ASN A 216 34.84 -10.71 -41.13
C ASN A 216 34.62 -12.15 -40.62
N GLU A 217 33.61 -12.33 -39.75
CA GLU A 217 33.07 -13.65 -39.45
C GLU A 217 32.03 -14.01 -40.53
N SER A 218 32.04 -15.27 -40.94
CA SER A 218 31.12 -15.83 -41.94
C SER A 218 29.65 -15.52 -41.63
N SER A 219 28.89 -15.20 -42.68
CA SER A 219 27.48 -14.81 -42.65
C SER A 219 26.52 -15.95 -42.26
N ASP A 220 26.84 -16.74 -41.23
CA ASP A 220 25.88 -17.67 -40.65
C ASP A 220 24.88 -16.86 -39.83
N SER A 221 23.59 -17.09 -40.07
CA SER A 221 22.49 -16.44 -39.36
C SER A 221 22.48 -16.93 -37.91
N ARG A 222 23.08 -16.15 -37.00
CA ARG A 222 23.00 -16.43 -35.57
C ARG A 222 21.60 -16.09 -35.08
N CYS A 223 21.00 -17.00 -34.32
CA CYS A 223 19.73 -16.76 -33.66
C CYS A 223 19.96 -16.49 -32.17
N TYR A 224 19.29 -15.46 -31.66
CA TYR A 224 19.36 -15.08 -30.25
C TYR A 224 17.98 -15.20 -29.61
N SER A 225 17.99 -15.75 -28.39
CA SER A 225 16.83 -15.80 -27.50
C SER A 225 16.93 -14.70 -26.44
N CYS A 226 15.85 -13.97 -26.20
CA CYS A 226 15.78 -12.96 -25.16
C CYS A 226 15.57 -13.59 -23.79
N LEU A 227 16.48 -13.34 -22.85
CA LEU A 227 16.40 -13.78 -21.46
C LEU A 227 15.72 -12.74 -20.57
N ASP A 228 16.09 -11.47 -20.70
CA ASP A 228 15.56 -10.36 -19.89
C ASP A 228 15.69 -9.03 -20.64
N ALA A 229 14.85 -8.04 -20.31
CA ALA A 229 14.90 -6.71 -20.93
C ALA A 229 14.35 -5.63 -20.01
N HIS A 230 15.02 -4.48 -20.01
CA HIS A 230 14.66 -3.31 -19.20
C HIS A 230 14.94 -2.01 -19.93
N PHE A 231 14.13 -0.99 -19.65
CA PHE A 231 14.45 0.38 -20.07
C PHE A 231 15.69 0.89 -19.32
N TYR A 232 16.63 1.44 -20.07
CA TYR A 232 17.76 2.20 -19.53
C TYR A 232 17.36 3.67 -19.35
N ASP A 233 16.74 4.24 -20.39
CA ASP A 233 16.13 5.56 -20.45
C ASP A 233 14.89 5.51 -21.37
N ASP A 234 14.25 6.66 -21.64
CA ASP A 234 13.04 6.74 -22.47
C ASP A 234 13.26 6.35 -23.95
N GLU A 235 14.51 6.24 -24.41
CA GLU A 235 14.87 5.96 -25.80
C GLU A 235 15.62 4.64 -26.00
N THR A 236 16.05 3.97 -24.92
CA THR A 236 16.95 2.82 -25.00
C THR A 236 16.52 1.68 -24.08
N ILE A 237 16.44 0.47 -24.64
CA ILE A 237 16.19 -0.76 -23.89
C ILE A 237 17.50 -1.57 -23.79
N THR A 238 17.88 -1.96 -22.59
CA THR A 238 18.93 -2.95 -22.34
C THR A 238 18.34 -4.36 -22.39
N VAL A 239 18.90 -5.22 -23.23
CA VAL A 239 18.42 -6.59 -23.48
C VAL A 239 19.53 -7.59 -23.22
N VAL A 240 19.21 -8.66 -22.48
CA VAL A 240 20.09 -9.81 -22.27
C VAL A 240 19.67 -10.92 -23.22
N LEU A 241 20.59 -11.31 -24.09
CA LEU A 241 20.38 -12.31 -25.13
C LEU A 241 21.21 -13.55 -24.84
N LYS A 242 20.69 -14.71 -25.25
CA LYS A 242 21.42 -15.98 -25.28
C LYS A 242 21.47 -16.48 -26.72
N GLU A 243 22.67 -16.72 -27.23
CA GLU A 243 22.90 -17.35 -28.52
C GLU A 243 22.45 -18.82 -28.48
N SER A 244 21.82 -19.29 -29.55
CA SER A 244 21.31 -20.66 -29.62
C SER A 244 22.40 -21.73 -29.79
N VAL A 245 23.63 -21.35 -30.16
CA VAL A 245 24.74 -22.29 -30.40
C VAL A 245 25.55 -22.48 -29.12
N GLU A 246 25.65 -23.73 -28.65
CA GLU A 246 26.38 -24.12 -27.44
C GLU A 246 27.90 -24.04 -27.69
N GLN A 247 28.52 -22.92 -27.35
CA GLN A 247 29.98 -22.81 -27.19
C GLN A 247 30.28 -22.39 -25.76
N GLU A 248 31.05 -23.23 -25.04
CA GLU A 248 31.40 -23.00 -23.64
C GLU A 248 32.05 -21.62 -23.45
N GLY A 249 31.34 -20.73 -22.71
CA GLY A 249 31.89 -19.52 -22.13
C GLY A 249 31.54 -18.17 -22.79
N LYS A 250 30.83 -18.13 -23.92
CA LYS A 250 30.43 -16.86 -24.60
C LYS A 250 28.97 -16.82 -25.09
N GLU A 251 28.06 -17.46 -24.37
CA GLU A 251 26.67 -17.63 -24.86
C GLU A 251 25.76 -16.41 -24.65
N ARG A 252 26.15 -15.43 -23.80
CA ARG A 252 25.27 -14.32 -23.41
C ARG A 252 25.80 -12.98 -23.90
N VAL A 253 24.91 -12.22 -24.53
CA VAL A 253 25.20 -10.89 -25.06
C VAL A 253 24.32 -9.87 -24.33
N LEU A 254 24.93 -8.75 -23.92
CA LEU A 254 24.21 -7.58 -23.47
C LEU A 254 24.13 -6.60 -24.63
N ALA A 255 22.92 -6.24 -25.04
CA ALA A 255 22.67 -5.34 -26.16
C ALA A 255 21.87 -4.12 -25.71
N GLN A 256 22.09 -3.00 -26.39
CA GLN A 256 21.25 -1.80 -26.28
C GLN A 256 20.41 -1.67 -27.56
N LEU A 257 19.10 -1.61 -27.38
CA LEU A 257 18.12 -1.43 -28.45
C LEU A 257 17.61 0.01 -28.39
N PRO A 258 18.02 0.89 -29.32
CA PRO A 258 17.41 2.22 -29.44
C PRO A 258 15.97 2.09 -29.98
N LEU A 259 15.09 2.95 -29.48
CA LEU A 259 13.67 3.04 -29.87
C LEU A 259 13.40 4.06 -30.99
N SER A 260 14.44 4.77 -31.45
CA SER A 260 14.39 5.78 -32.50
C SER A 260 14.20 5.23 -33.92
#